data_AF-A0A7U9WUP7-F1
#
_entry.id   AF-A0A7U9WUP7-F1
#
_cell.length_a   1.000
_cell.length_b   1.000
_cell.length_c   1.000
_cell.angle_alpha   90.00
_cell.angle_beta   90.00
_cell.angle_gamma   90.00
#
_symmetry.space_group_name_H-M   'P 1'
#
loop_
_entity.id
_entity.type
_entity.pdbx_description
1 polymer ?
#
loop_
_entity_poly.entity_id
_entity_poly.type
_entity_poly.pdbx_seq_one_letter_code
_entity_poly.pdbx_strand_id
1 'polypeptide(L)'
;MKGHIKHWYPKDERFFKVLSIAGNIRQEDADKIDISVSRLKNMEKDKLIEKVTYPSRYNKNPKSNVSYALTKKGKDFIDQKYGISRCQNAHAAEHNCKVAEIICSLDKKEIETVQAEWQTRDQMEEALEQMRQEGDYDQYDYYMDLWKAGLISAVDVVYTSVKTGEMVCCEVVTNSYKDSDIQGKEYCGEILQTEVEYVRV
;
A
#
# COMPACT_ATOMS: atom_id res chain seq x y z
N MET A 1 -4.86 13.47 29.60
CA MET A 1 -3.67 12.59 29.63
C MET A 1 -2.62 13.16 28.70
N LYS A 2 -1.36 13.28 29.14
CA LYS A 2 -0.24 13.74 28.32
C LYS A 2 0.21 12.57 27.43
N GLY A 3 0.38 12.80 26.13
CA GLY A 3 0.85 11.76 25.20
C GLY A 3 2.24 11.24 25.58
N HIS A 4 2.48 9.95 25.31
CA HIS A 4 3.78 9.30 25.47
C HIS A 4 4.79 9.80 24.44
N ILE A 5 4.32 10.19 23.25
CA ILE A 5 5.12 10.86 22.24
C ILE A 5 5.02 12.38 22.42
N LYS A 6 6.18 13.02 22.70
CA LYS A 6 6.29 14.49 22.86
C LYS A 6 6.72 15.20 21.58
N HIS A 7 7.54 14.55 20.76
CA HIS A 7 8.10 15.10 19.52
C HIS A 7 7.90 14.11 18.39
N TRP A 8 7.51 14.63 17.23
CA TRP A 8 7.27 13.91 16.00
C TRP A 8 8.36 14.25 14.99
N TYR A 9 8.90 13.23 14.33
CA TYR A 9 10.02 13.31 13.40
C TYR A 9 9.56 12.88 11.99
N PRO A 10 10.32 13.23 10.93
CA PRO A 10 9.99 12.81 9.56
C PRO A 10 9.81 11.30 9.38
N LYS A 11 10.56 10.49 10.14
CA LYS A 11 10.38 9.03 10.13
C LYS A 11 9.01 8.56 10.61
N ASP A 12 8.38 9.28 11.53
CA ASP A 12 7.05 8.93 12.01
C ASP A 12 5.98 9.21 10.96
N GLU A 13 6.13 10.32 10.23
CA GLU A 13 5.28 10.62 9.09
C GLU A 13 5.41 9.55 8.01
N ARG A 14 6.66 9.17 7.66
CA ARG A 14 6.92 8.05 6.75
C ARG A 14 6.25 6.77 7.23
N PHE A 15 6.39 6.43 8.51
CA PHE A 15 5.72 5.26 9.09
C PHE A 15 4.21 5.31 8.92
N PHE A 16 3.57 6.45 9.21
CA PHE A 16 2.13 6.57 9.04
C PHE A 16 1.69 6.56 7.57
N LYS A 17 2.49 7.11 6.65
CA LYS A 17 2.26 6.98 5.20
C LYS A 17 2.31 5.51 4.77
N VAL A 18 3.34 4.77 5.18
CA VAL A 18 3.43 3.33 4.86
C VAL A 18 2.25 2.59 5.46
N LEU A 19 1.89 2.85 6.72
CA LEU A 19 0.80 2.16 7.39
C LEU A 19 -0.58 2.52 6.83
N SER A 20 -0.80 3.76 6.35
CA SER A 20 -2.03 4.14 5.69
C SER A 20 -2.18 3.46 4.33
N ILE A 21 -1.08 3.24 3.62
CA ILE A 21 -1.06 2.57 2.31
C ILE A 21 -1.17 1.05 2.45
N ALA A 22 -0.42 0.44 3.37
CA ALA A 22 -0.41 -1.01 3.50
C ALA A 22 -1.54 -1.56 4.39
N GLY A 23 -2.06 -0.76 5.34
CA GLY A 23 -3.08 -1.17 6.31
C GLY A 23 -2.54 -1.92 7.54
N ASN A 24 -1.49 -2.73 7.38
CA ASN A 24 -0.78 -3.39 8.49
C ASN A 24 0.74 -3.33 8.31
N ILE A 25 1.48 -3.31 9.41
CA ILE A 25 2.95 -3.36 9.41
C ILE A 25 3.49 -4.23 10.54
N ARG A 26 4.51 -5.04 10.27
CA ARG A 26 5.21 -5.82 11.31
C ARG A 26 6.30 -4.98 11.97
N GLN A 27 6.75 -5.41 13.14
CA GLN A 27 7.80 -4.70 13.87
C GLN A 27 9.11 -4.67 13.07
N GLU A 28 9.49 -5.80 12.47
CA GLU A 28 10.71 -5.92 11.66
C GLU A 28 10.69 -5.03 10.41
N ASP A 29 9.52 -4.81 9.81
CA ASP A 29 9.39 -3.93 8.64
C ASP A 29 9.44 -2.45 9.05
N ALA A 30 8.81 -2.10 10.18
CA ALA A 30 8.90 -0.76 10.74
C ALA A 30 10.35 -0.39 11.12
N ASP A 31 11.15 -1.35 11.57
CA ASP A 31 12.57 -1.14 11.91
C ASP A 31 13.40 -0.74 10.68
N LYS A 32 13.11 -1.29 9.49
CA LYS A 32 13.78 -0.93 8.23
C LYS A 32 13.62 0.56 7.87
N ILE A 33 12.57 1.21 8.37
CA ILE A 33 12.31 2.65 8.18
C ILE A 33 12.59 3.47 9.45
N ASP A 34 13.49 2.98 10.32
CA ASP A 34 14.01 3.60 11.54
C ASP A 34 13.00 3.77 12.70
N ILE A 35 11.92 2.99 12.71
CA ILE A 35 10.94 2.99 13.80
C ILE A 35 11.32 1.95 14.84
N SER A 36 11.83 2.43 15.98
CA SER A 36 12.22 1.57 17.08
C SER A 36 11.01 0.88 17.75
N VAL A 37 11.26 -0.26 18.38
CA VAL A 37 10.28 -0.98 19.21
C VAL A 37 9.67 -0.07 20.30
N SER A 38 10.49 0.79 20.91
CA SER A 38 10.02 1.76 21.91
C SER A 38 9.06 2.79 21.31
N ARG A 39 9.27 3.17 20.03
CA ARG A 39 8.40 4.12 19.32
C ARG A 39 7.04 3.50 19.04
N LEU A 40 6.98 2.28 18.51
CA LEU A 40 5.73 1.53 18.33
C LEU A 40 4.96 1.36 19.64
N LYS A 41 5.64 0.96 20.72
CA LYS A 41 5.01 0.83 22.06
C LYS A 41 4.41 2.15 22.54
N ASN A 42 5.03 3.28 22.25
CA ASN A 42 4.49 4.58 22.63
C ASN A 42 3.30 4.99 21.75
N MET A 43 3.33 4.72 20.44
CA MET A 43 2.19 4.91 19.54
C MET A 43 0.99 4.04 19.95
N GLU A 44 1.24 2.79 20.38
CA GLU A 44 0.24 1.86 20.92
C GLU A 44 -0.37 2.40 22.23
N LYS A 45 0.47 2.85 23.18
CA LYS A 45 -0.01 3.47 24.44
C LYS A 45 -0.80 4.75 24.20
N ASP A 46 -0.42 5.53 23.19
CA ASP A 46 -1.15 6.72 22.75
C ASP A 46 -2.42 6.37 21.95
N LYS A 47 -2.71 5.07 21.74
CA LYS A 47 -3.85 4.53 21.01
C LYS A 47 -3.91 4.99 19.56
N LEU A 48 -2.77 5.29 18.94
CA LEU A 48 -2.70 5.65 17.52
C LEU A 48 -2.64 4.40 16.65
N ILE A 49 -2.00 3.35 17.16
CA ILE A 49 -1.98 2.02 16.54
C ILE A 49 -2.44 0.97 17.54
N GLU A 50 -2.85 -0.18 17.04
CA GLU A 50 -3.20 -1.36 17.83
C GLU A 50 -2.56 -2.62 17.24
N LYS A 51 -2.34 -3.62 18.09
CA LYS A 51 -1.84 -4.92 17.64
C LYS A 51 -2.94 -5.72 16.97
N VAL A 52 -2.60 -6.31 15.84
CA VAL A 52 -3.44 -7.23 15.09
C VAL A 52 -2.73 -8.58 15.01
N THR A 53 -3.39 -9.63 15.48
CA THR A 53 -2.93 -11.00 15.33
C THR A 53 -3.62 -11.64 14.13
N TYR A 54 -2.89 -12.39 13.32
CA TYR A 54 -3.48 -13.02 12.12
C TYR A 54 -2.95 -14.45 11.92
N PRO A 55 -3.75 -15.35 11.32
CA PRO A 55 -3.23 -16.65 10.91
C PRO A 55 -2.22 -16.45 9.78
N SER A 56 -1.08 -17.12 9.83
CA SER A 56 -0.18 -17.22 8.67
C SER A 56 -0.19 -18.65 8.15
N ARG A 57 -0.03 -18.79 6.83
CA ARG A 57 0.12 -20.10 6.18
C ARG A 57 1.37 -20.84 6.67
N TYR A 58 2.45 -20.12 6.96
CA TYR A 58 3.73 -20.68 7.41
C TYR A 58 3.78 -20.88 8.93
N ASN A 59 2.97 -20.11 9.67
CA ASN A 59 2.86 -20.24 11.12
C ASN A 59 1.40 -20.20 11.56
N LYS A 60 0.85 -21.40 11.78
CA LYS A 60 -0.53 -21.63 12.20
C LYS A 60 -0.80 -21.26 13.66
N ASN A 61 0.15 -20.68 14.39
CA ASN A 61 -0.11 -20.09 15.69
C ASN A 61 -0.43 -18.59 15.50
N PRO A 62 -1.72 -18.17 15.51
CA PRO A 62 -2.06 -16.76 15.33
C PRO A 62 -1.40 -15.83 16.34
N LYS A 63 -1.05 -16.34 17.53
CA LYS A 63 -0.39 -15.54 18.58
C LYS A 63 1.06 -15.19 18.22
N SER A 64 1.68 -15.84 17.24
CA SER A 64 3.05 -15.53 16.81
C SER A 64 3.13 -14.57 15.63
N ASN A 65 2.04 -14.33 14.90
CA ASN A 65 2.04 -13.32 13.83
C ASN A 65 1.35 -12.07 14.35
N VAL A 66 2.14 -11.04 14.63
CA VAL A 66 1.67 -9.77 15.18
C VAL A 66 2.06 -8.66 14.22
N SER A 67 1.08 -7.88 13.80
CA SER A 67 1.26 -6.62 13.11
C SER A 67 0.62 -5.48 13.88
N TYR A 68 0.81 -4.26 13.39
CA TYR A 68 0.16 -3.06 13.90
C TYR A 68 -0.73 -2.46 12.81
N ALA A 69 -1.87 -1.93 13.21
CA ALA A 69 -2.81 -1.21 12.34
C ALA A 69 -3.19 0.14 12.98
N LEU A 70 -3.61 1.10 12.15
CA LEU A 70 -4.15 2.37 12.64
C LEU A 70 -5.49 2.17 13.35
N THR A 71 -5.62 2.70 14.55
CA THR A 71 -6.93 2.83 15.21
C THR A 71 -7.72 3.98 14.58
N LYS A 72 -9.01 4.12 14.92
CA LYS A 72 -9.78 5.34 14.57
C LYS A 72 -9.07 6.62 15.00
N LYS A 73 -8.60 6.67 16.26
CA LYS A 73 -7.85 7.82 16.78
C LYS A 73 -6.56 8.07 15.99
N GLY A 74 -5.88 7.00 15.56
CA GLY A 74 -4.71 7.08 14.70
C GLY A 74 -5.02 7.74 13.36
N LYS A 75 -6.09 7.29 12.69
CA LYS A 75 -6.56 7.87 11.42
C LYS A 75 -6.87 9.36 11.56
N ASP A 76 -7.67 9.72 12.57
CA ASP A 76 -8.02 11.13 12.83
C ASP A 76 -6.75 11.98 13.11
N PHE A 77 -5.77 11.42 13.82
CA PHE A 77 -4.52 12.11 14.13
C PHE A 77 -3.67 12.37 12.89
N ILE A 78 -3.49 11.37 12.01
CA ILE A 78 -2.63 11.52 10.83
C ILE A 78 -3.28 12.37 9.73
N ASP A 79 -4.61 12.37 9.65
CA ASP A 79 -5.36 13.28 8.79
C ASP A 79 -5.10 14.73 9.21
N GLN A 80 -5.32 15.05 10.49
CA GLN A 80 -5.11 16.41 11.01
C GLN A 80 -3.65 16.86 10.96
N LYS A 81 -2.70 15.94 11.19
CA LYS A 81 -1.28 16.30 11.33
C LYS A 81 -0.53 16.30 10.01
N TYR A 82 -0.84 15.37 9.12
CA TYR A 82 -0.07 15.08 7.91
C TYR A 82 -0.93 15.15 6.63
N GLY A 83 -2.25 15.37 6.73
CA GLY A 83 -3.15 15.40 5.58
C GLY A 83 -3.44 14.01 4.99
N ILE A 84 -3.17 12.93 5.74
CA ILE A 84 -3.39 11.55 5.28
C ILE A 84 -4.83 11.14 5.63
N SER A 85 -5.77 11.47 4.76
CA SER A 85 -7.21 11.28 4.99
C SER A 85 -7.73 9.89 4.61
N ARG A 86 -7.08 9.21 3.64
CA ARG A 86 -7.44 7.87 3.17
C ARG A 86 -6.47 6.82 3.69
N CYS A 87 -7.01 5.69 4.16
CA CYS A 87 -6.23 4.57 4.71
C CYS A 87 -6.81 3.23 4.22
N GLN A 88 -5.95 2.28 3.88
CA GLN A 88 -6.34 0.90 3.66
C GLN A 88 -7.00 0.30 4.91
N ASN A 89 -7.82 -0.73 4.68
CA ASN A 89 -8.38 -1.54 5.75
C ASN A 89 -7.32 -2.52 6.28
N ALA A 90 -7.48 -2.95 7.54
CA ALA A 90 -6.53 -3.83 8.22
C ALA A 90 -6.96 -5.31 8.25
N HIS A 91 -7.94 -5.71 7.44
CA HIS A 91 -8.54 -7.05 7.51
C HIS A 91 -7.67 -8.12 6.87
N ALA A 92 -7.01 -7.81 5.76
CA ALA A 92 -6.15 -8.73 5.02
C ALA A 92 -4.70 -8.72 5.55
N ALA A 93 -4.54 -8.90 6.87
CA ALA A 93 -3.28 -8.62 7.56
C ALA A 93 -2.03 -9.33 6.99
N GLU A 94 -2.14 -10.58 6.52
CA GLU A 94 -1.01 -11.30 5.91
C GLU A 94 -0.56 -10.65 4.59
N HIS A 95 -1.51 -10.33 3.72
CA HIS A 95 -1.29 -9.60 2.47
C HIS A 95 -0.73 -8.19 2.73
N ASN A 96 -1.39 -7.44 3.61
CA ASN A 96 -1.04 -6.09 3.99
C ASN A 96 0.39 -6.00 4.56
N CYS A 97 0.79 -6.97 5.40
CA CYS A 97 2.17 -7.04 5.89
C CYS A 97 3.17 -7.25 4.76
N LYS A 98 2.82 -7.98 3.69
CA LYS A 98 3.70 -8.16 2.53
C LYS A 98 3.81 -6.89 1.70
N VAL A 99 2.71 -6.15 1.52
CA VAL A 99 2.74 -4.80 0.93
C VAL A 99 3.65 -3.88 1.73
N ALA A 100 3.53 -3.86 3.07
CA ALA A 100 4.41 -3.07 3.93
C ALA A 100 5.88 -3.51 3.83
N GLU A 101 6.15 -4.82 3.75
CA GLU A 101 7.50 -5.35 3.56
C GLU A 101 8.16 -4.83 2.29
N ILE A 102 7.42 -4.78 1.17
CA ILE A 102 7.90 -4.23 -0.10
C ILE A 102 8.26 -2.76 0.11
N ILE A 103 7.31 -1.94 0.58
CA ILE A 103 7.51 -0.50 0.75
C ILE A 103 8.69 -0.22 1.69
N CYS A 104 8.76 -0.91 2.83
CA CYS A 104 9.83 -0.74 3.82
C CYS A 104 11.21 -1.21 3.35
N SER A 105 11.28 -1.95 2.24
CA SER A 105 12.55 -2.41 1.64
C SER A 105 13.05 -1.47 0.54
N LEU A 106 12.26 -0.46 0.15
CA LEU A 106 12.63 0.56 -0.84
C LEU A 106 13.61 1.60 -0.26
N ASP A 107 14.29 2.35 -1.13
CA ASP A 107 15.00 3.55 -0.70
C ASP A 107 14.03 4.58 -0.11
N LYS A 108 14.49 5.38 0.84
CA LYS A 108 13.66 6.39 1.51
C LYS A 108 13.04 7.40 0.55
N LYS A 109 13.73 7.73 -0.55
CA LYS A 109 13.19 8.60 -1.61
C LYS A 109 12.15 7.89 -2.46
N GLU A 110 12.29 6.60 -2.72
CA GLU A 110 11.27 5.81 -3.41
C GLU A 110 9.99 5.76 -2.56
N ILE A 111 10.11 5.57 -1.23
CA ILE A 111 8.96 5.59 -0.31
C ILE A 111 8.17 6.91 -0.39
N GLU A 112 8.84 8.04 -0.64
CA GLU A 112 8.18 9.34 -0.82
C GLU A 112 7.28 9.38 -2.06
N THR A 113 7.61 8.59 -3.08
CA THR A 113 6.82 8.45 -4.32
C THR A 113 5.76 7.36 -4.26
N VAL A 114 5.78 6.48 -3.25
CA VAL A 114 4.82 5.37 -3.15
C VAL A 114 3.39 5.88 -3.14
N GLN A 115 2.57 5.23 -3.95
CA GLN A 115 1.15 5.44 -4.15
C GLN A 115 0.39 4.13 -3.91
N ALA A 116 -0.76 4.24 -3.27
CA ALA A 116 -1.64 3.09 -3.01
C ALA A 116 -2.48 2.73 -4.24
N GLU A 117 -3.02 1.50 -4.23
CA GLU A 117 -4.02 0.98 -5.17
C GLU A 117 -5.07 2.02 -5.61
N TRP A 118 -5.64 2.79 -4.67
CA TRP A 118 -6.65 3.78 -5.03
C TRP A 118 -6.12 4.97 -5.82
N GLN A 119 -4.88 5.38 -5.58
CA GLN A 119 -4.24 6.47 -6.35
C GLN A 119 -3.84 5.96 -7.73
N THR A 120 -3.41 4.70 -7.80
CA THR A 120 -3.18 4.01 -9.07
C THR A 120 -4.47 3.92 -9.88
N ARG A 121 -5.59 3.61 -9.24
CA ARG A 121 -6.91 3.65 -9.90
C ARG A 121 -7.21 5.02 -10.50
N ASP A 122 -6.97 6.10 -9.75
CA ASP A 122 -7.17 7.47 -10.24
C ASP A 122 -6.27 7.75 -11.47
N GLN A 123 -5.00 7.29 -11.47
CA GLN A 123 -4.10 7.41 -12.61
C GLN A 123 -4.56 6.63 -13.84
N MET A 124 -5.13 5.45 -13.65
CA MET A 124 -5.70 4.68 -14.75
C MET A 124 -6.86 5.44 -15.39
N GLU A 125 -7.74 6.03 -14.58
CA GLU A 125 -8.84 6.86 -15.08
C GLU A 125 -8.33 8.07 -15.85
N GLU A 126 -7.28 8.73 -15.37
CA GLU A 126 -6.60 9.84 -16.07
C GLU A 126 -5.98 9.39 -17.41
N ALA A 127 -5.28 8.26 -17.43
CA ALA A 127 -4.67 7.70 -18.64
C ALA A 127 -5.72 7.33 -19.70
N LEU A 128 -6.84 6.74 -19.29
CA LEU A 128 -7.95 6.42 -20.19
C LEU A 128 -8.57 7.70 -20.78
N GLU A 129 -8.78 8.73 -19.96
CA GLU A 129 -9.30 10.01 -20.44
C GLU A 129 -8.31 10.69 -21.41
N GLN A 130 -7.00 10.55 -21.19
CA GLN A 130 -5.98 11.02 -22.12
C GLN A 130 -6.07 10.30 -23.47
N MET A 131 -6.17 8.96 -23.50
CA MET A 131 -6.36 8.18 -24.74
C MET A 131 -7.56 8.71 -25.54
N ARG A 132 -8.68 8.98 -24.85
CA ARG A 132 -9.88 9.55 -25.45
C ARG A 132 -9.64 10.93 -26.06
N GLN A 133 -8.89 11.80 -25.38
CA GLN A 133 -8.59 13.16 -25.84
C GLN A 133 -7.62 13.18 -27.02
N GLU A 134 -6.69 12.22 -27.09
CA GLU A 134 -5.73 12.05 -28.19
C GLU A 134 -6.37 11.39 -29.43
N GLY A 135 -7.58 10.88 -29.30
CA GLY A 135 -8.34 10.26 -30.38
C GLY A 135 -8.09 8.77 -30.56
N ASP A 136 -7.46 8.11 -29.57
CA ASP A 136 -7.30 6.66 -29.53
C ASP A 136 -8.57 5.98 -28.98
N TYR A 137 -9.67 6.15 -29.72
CA TYR A 137 -10.98 5.67 -29.29
C TYR A 137 -11.07 4.14 -29.24
N ASP A 138 -10.36 3.43 -30.11
CA ASP A 138 -10.38 1.96 -30.14
C ASP A 138 -9.76 1.38 -28.87
N GLN A 139 -8.61 1.90 -28.44
CA GLN A 139 -7.96 1.46 -27.19
C GLN A 139 -8.75 1.90 -25.95
N TYR A 140 -9.28 3.13 -25.97
CA TYR A 140 -10.15 3.63 -24.91
C TYR A 140 -11.39 2.74 -24.71
N ASP A 141 -12.14 2.46 -25.78
CA ASP A 141 -13.38 1.69 -25.72
C ASP A 141 -13.11 0.26 -25.21
N TYR A 142 -12.02 -0.36 -25.67
CA TYR A 142 -11.59 -1.68 -25.20
C TYR A 142 -11.36 -1.73 -23.68
N TYR A 143 -10.53 -0.84 -23.14
CA TYR A 143 -10.26 -0.83 -21.70
C TYR A 143 -11.49 -0.39 -20.89
N MET A 144 -12.29 0.54 -21.42
CA MET A 144 -13.50 0.99 -20.75
C MET A 144 -14.55 -0.13 -20.65
N ASP A 145 -14.66 -1.00 -21.64
CA ASP A 145 -15.54 -2.17 -21.59
C ASP A 145 -15.06 -3.18 -20.53
N LEU A 146 -13.75 -3.45 -20.47
CA LEU A 146 -13.16 -4.29 -19.43
C LEU A 146 -13.35 -3.68 -18.03
N TRP A 147 -13.20 -2.36 -17.89
CA TRP A 147 -13.42 -1.63 -16.65
C TRP A 147 -14.86 -1.73 -16.17
N LYS A 148 -15.84 -1.48 -17.05
CA LYS A 148 -17.28 -1.63 -16.76
C LYS A 148 -17.65 -3.06 -16.39
N ALA A 149 -16.98 -4.05 -16.98
CA ALA A 149 -17.15 -5.47 -16.67
C ALA A 149 -16.47 -5.89 -15.36
N GLY A 150 -15.67 -5.01 -14.71
CA GLY A 150 -14.94 -5.32 -13.49
C GLY A 150 -13.76 -6.28 -13.71
N LEU A 151 -13.21 -6.30 -14.93
CA LEU A 151 -12.09 -7.18 -15.32
C LEU A 151 -10.73 -6.49 -15.19
N ILE A 152 -10.69 -5.21 -14.86
CA ILE A 152 -9.47 -4.44 -14.60
C ILE A 152 -9.37 -4.16 -13.10
N SER A 153 -8.16 -4.30 -12.57
CA SER A 153 -7.86 -3.98 -11.18
C SER A 153 -6.52 -3.25 -11.09
N ALA A 154 -6.46 -2.19 -10.30
CA ALA A 154 -5.22 -1.49 -10.01
C ALA A 154 -4.29 -2.40 -9.19
N VAL A 155 -2.98 -2.28 -9.38
CA VAL A 155 -1.99 -2.99 -8.55
C VAL A 155 -1.96 -2.46 -7.10
N ASP A 156 -1.46 -3.26 -6.16
CA ASP A 156 -1.45 -2.88 -4.73
C ASP A 156 -0.71 -1.58 -4.44
N VAL A 157 0.48 -1.41 -5.04
CA VAL A 157 1.33 -0.23 -4.86
C VAL A 157 2.11 0.11 -6.12
N VAL A 158 2.37 1.40 -6.28
CA VAL A 158 3.22 1.94 -7.34
C VAL A 158 4.26 2.86 -6.72
N TYR A 159 5.47 2.90 -7.26
CA TYR A 159 6.49 3.88 -6.88
C TYR A 159 7.38 4.24 -8.07
N THR A 160 8.17 5.31 -7.95
CA THR A 160 9.17 5.70 -8.94
C THR A 160 10.54 5.21 -8.50
N SER A 161 11.21 4.41 -9.33
CA SER A 161 12.55 3.94 -8.99
C SER A 161 13.55 5.10 -8.99
N VAL A 162 14.35 5.22 -7.94
CA VAL A 162 15.43 6.23 -7.90
C VAL A 162 16.60 5.89 -8.83
N LYS A 163 16.67 4.64 -9.31
CA LYS A 163 17.74 4.18 -10.19
C LYS A 163 17.44 4.49 -11.65
N THR A 164 16.22 4.20 -12.12
CA THR A 164 15.81 4.37 -13.52
C THR A 164 14.98 5.63 -13.74
N GLY A 165 14.30 6.14 -12.71
CA GLY A 165 13.32 7.21 -12.83
C GLY A 165 11.96 6.74 -13.36
N GLU A 166 11.80 5.45 -13.61
CA GLU A 166 10.57 4.86 -14.17
C GLU A 166 9.59 4.45 -13.07
N MET A 167 8.31 4.38 -13.45
CA MET A 167 7.24 3.85 -12.61
C MET A 167 7.37 2.34 -12.49
N VAL A 168 7.28 1.82 -11.27
CA VAL A 168 7.24 0.39 -10.96
C VAL A 168 5.90 0.06 -10.35
N CYS A 169 5.17 -0.87 -10.96
CA CYS A 169 3.92 -1.43 -10.44
C CYS A 169 4.22 -2.72 -9.67
N CYS A 170 3.72 -2.85 -8.43
CA CYS A 170 3.90 -4.07 -7.65
C CYS A 170 2.56 -4.65 -7.20
N GLU A 171 2.40 -5.95 -7.43
CA GLU A 171 1.24 -6.73 -7.00
C GLU A 171 1.66 -7.87 -6.07
N VAL A 172 1.01 -7.96 -4.91
CA VAL A 172 1.18 -9.05 -3.96
C VAL A 172 0.23 -10.18 -4.31
N VAL A 173 0.77 -11.29 -4.79
CA VAL A 173 -0.04 -12.45 -5.19
C VAL A 173 -0.03 -13.54 -4.12
N THR A 174 -1.17 -14.20 -4.01
CA THR A 174 -1.31 -15.42 -3.20
C THR A 174 -1.46 -16.64 -4.10
N ASN A 175 -1.18 -17.85 -3.60
CA ASN A 175 -1.34 -19.09 -4.37
C ASN A 175 -2.79 -19.37 -4.85
N SER A 176 -3.75 -18.53 -4.47
CA SER A 176 -5.16 -18.62 -4.87
C SER A 176 -5.51 -17.72 -6.07
N TYR A 177 -4.58 -16.89 -6.55
CA TYR A 177 -4.81 -16.07 -7.73
C TYR A 177 -5.08 -16.96 -8.94
N LYS A 178 -6.14 -16.65 -9.66
CA LYS A 178 -6.45 -17.24 -10.95
C LYS A 178 -5.81 -16.42 -12.06
N ASP A 179 -5.70 -17.01 -13.24
CA ASP A 179 -5.20 -16.30 -14.43
C ASP A 179 -5.99 -15.01 -14.71
N SER A 180 -7.29 -14.99 -14.39
CA SER A 180 -8.12 -13.77 -14.50
C SER A 180 -7.72 -12.66 -13.53
N ASP A 181 -7.26 -13.02 -12.32
CA ASP A 181 -6.83 -12.04 -11.32
C ASP A 181 -5.50 -11.41 -11.75
N ILE A 182 -4.60 -12.22 -12.32
CA ILE A 182 -3.33 -11.77 -12.91
C ILE A 182 -3.60 -10.87 -14.11
N GLN A 183 -4.44 -11.31 -15.05
CA GLN A 183 -4.76 -10.53 -16.25
C GLN A 183 -5.36 -9.16 -15.92
N GLY A 184 -6.21 -9.08 -14.90
CA GLY A 184 -6.78 -7.80 -14.46
C GLY A 184 -5.72 -6.80 -13.99
N LYS A 185 -4.60 -7.29 -13.44
CA LYS A 185 -3.45 -6.49 -13.01
C LYS A 185 -2.52 -6.16 -14.18
N GLU A 186 -2.34 -7.08 -15.14
CA GLU A 186 -1.62 -6.78 -16.39
C GLU A 186 -2.24 -5.60 -17.15
N TYR A 187 -3.59 -5.53 -17.23
CA TYR A 187 -4.25 -4.36 -17.83
C TYR A 187 -3.91 -3.04 -17.11
N CYS A 188 -3.62 -3.08 -15.80
CA CYS A 188 -3.10 -1.90 -15.10
C CYS A 188 -1.72 -1.49 -15.62
N GLY A 189 -0.81 -2.45 -15.80
CA GLY A 189 0.49 -2.20 -16.40
C GLY A 189 0.39 -1.67 -17.84
N GLU A 190 -0.47 -2.28 -18.65
CA GLU A 190 -0.70 -1.85 -20.04
C GLU A 190 -1.24 -0.41 -20.13
N ILE A 191 -2.23 -0.05 -19.31
CA ILE A 191 -2.79 1.31 -19.27
C ILE A 191 -1.75 2.33 -18.81
N LEU A 192 -0.93 1.98 -17.82
CA LEU A 192 0.11 2.86 -17.26
C LEU A 192 1.45 2.77 -18.02
N GLN A 193 1.50 1.96 -19.08
CA GLN A 193 2.69 1.72 -19.91
C GLN A 193 3.92 1.28 -19.10
N THR A 194 3.72 0.38 -18.14
CA THR A 194 4.78 -0.20 -17.31
C THR A 194 4.52 -1.69 -17.02
N GLU A 195 5.58 -2.42 -16.66
CA GLU A 195 5.46 -3.83 -16.28
C GLU A 195 5.00 -4.00 -14.82
N VAL A 196 4.25 -5.07 -14.55
CA VAL A 196 3.82 -5.43 -13.20
C VAL A 196 4.80 -6.43 -12.58
N GLU A 197 5.40 -6.05 -11.45
CA GLU A 197 6.20 -6.94 -10.63
C GLU A 197 5.34 -7.71 -9.63
N TYR A 198 5.42 -9.04 -9.68
CA TYR A 198 4.65 -9.92 -8.80
C TYR A 198 5.47 -10.42 -7.61
N VAL A 199 4.95 -10.21 -6.40
CA VAL A 199 5.58 -10.65 -5.15
C VAL A 199 4.68 -11.64 -4.43
N ARG A 200 5.20 -12.83 -4.13
CA ARG A 200 4.44 -13.88 -3.44
C ARG A 200 4.44 -13.69 -1.92
N VAL A 201 3.28 -13.96 -1.31
CA VAL A 201 3.10 -14.09 0.15
C VAL A 201 3.69 -15.40 0.69
#